data_AF-A0A6A5S2T6-F1
#
_entry.id   AF-A0A6A5S2T6-F1
#
_cell.length_a   1.000
_cell.length_b   1.000
_cell.length_c   1.000
_cell.angle_alpha   90.00
_cell.angle_beta   90.00
_cell.angle_gamma   90.00
#
_symmetry.space_group_name_H-M   'P 1'
#
loop_
_entity.id
_entity.type
_entity.pdbx_description
1 polymer ?
#
loop_
_entity_poly.entity_id
_entity_poly.type
_entity_poly.pdbx_seq_one_letter_code
_entity_poly.pdbx_strand_id
1 'polypeptide(L)'
;MEPPQAAYCNCSLSAVRVLMRIEQFEGVKVPLETLLEVMEDAEVRCCAVLNCTLCSQRRFSLASVTVVSAAVVEWVHGAWLEGGINHTVSLGDVRLDRTDAEMLGRQLMSLQLSHFVKVMARLEGTLSTSTTAHMAIYQDVVRAKMQELQDCKQQVHKYSELP
;
A
#
# COMPACT_ATOMS: atom_id res chain seq x y z
N MET A 1 19.39 -36.59 15.75
CA MET A 1 18.41 -36.28 14.70
C MET A 1 17.63 -35.08 15.22
N GLU A 2 18.17 -33.88 15.04
CA GLU A 2 17.50 -32.64 15.48
C GLU A 2 16.27 -32.38 14.60
N PRO A 3 15.15 -31.89 15.18
CA PRO A 3 14.00 -31.52 14.37
C PRO A 3 14.41 -30.37 13.44
N PRO A 4 13.88 -30.29 12.21
CA PRO A 4 14.15 -29.16 11.35
C PRO A 4 13.64 -27.91 12.06
N GLN A 5 14.54 -27.01 12.43
CA GLN A 5 14.18 -25.67 12.88
C GLN A 5 13.23 -25.10 11.82
N ALA A 6 11.95 -24.98 12.17
CA ALA A 6 10.99 -24.34 11.30
C ALA A 6 11.56 -22.94 11.00
N ALA A 7 11.99 -22.69 9.77
CA ALA A 7 12.54 -21.40 9.38
C ALA A 7 11.43 -20.36 9.55
N TYR A 8 11.44 -19.64 10.68
CA TYR A 8 10.45 -18.61 10.97
C TYR A 8 10.75 -17.40 10.07
N CYS A 9 9.90 -17.16 9.06
CA CYS A 9 9.94 -15.92 8.26
C CYS A 9 9.47 -14.74 9.14
N ASN A 10 10.27 -13.66 9.21
CA ASN A 10 9.86 -12.40 9.85
C ASN A 10 9.00 -11.52 8.92
N CYS A 11 8.63 -11.99 7.73
CA CYS A 11 7.94 -11.20 6.71
C CYS A 11 6.62 -10.61 7.22
N SER A 12 5.78 -11.41 7.90
CA SER A 12 4.47 -10.95 8.38
C SER A 12 4.61 -9.90 9.48
N LEU A 13 5.56 -10.08 10.39
CA LEU A 13 5.86 -9.07 11.42
C LEU A 13 6.39 -7.79 10.77
N SER A 14 7.26 -7.92 9.77
CA SER A 14 7.75 -6.77 9.00
C SER A 14 6.61 -6.02 8.32
N ALA A 15 5.64 -6.70 7.72
CA ALA A 15 4.46 -6.09 7.11
C ALA A 15 3.56 -5.39 8.15
N VAL A 16 3.32 -6.01 9.31
CA VAL A 16 2.51 -5.40 10.38
C VAL A 16 3.15 -4.13 10.93
N ARG A 17 4.48 -3.97 10.92
CA ARG A 17 5.13 -2.72 11.33
C ARG A 17 4.72 -1.52 10.47
N VAL A 18 4.30 -1.75 9.23
CA VAL A 18 3.77 -0.68 8.36
C VAL A 18 2.47 -0.13 8.93
N LEU A 19 1.59 -0.97 9.46
CA LEU A 19 0.34 -0.53 10.10
C LEU A 19 0.63 0.42 11.26
N MET A 20 1.57 0.06 12.13
CA MET A 20 1.98 0.92 13.23
C MET A 20 2.51 2.28 12.75
N ARG A 21 3.16 2.30 11.58
CA ARG A 21 3.67 3.54 10.99
C ARG A 21 2.54 4.39 10.39
N ILE A 22 1.54 3.77 9.76
CA ILE A 22 0.35 4.46 9.24
C ILE A 22 -0.47 5.08 10.39
N GLU A 23 -0.70 4.31 11.46
CA GLU A 23 -1.42 4.77 12.66
C GLU A 23 -0.77 5.99 13.32
N GLN A 24 0.57 6.10 13.28
CA GLN A 24 1.28 7.28 13.80
C GLN A 24 0.95 8.58 13.05
N PHE A 25 0.44 8.48 11.82
CA PHE A 25 0.09 9.62 10.98
C PHE A 25 -1.42 9.84 10.84
N GLU A 26 -2.23 9.08 11.57
CA GLU A 26 -3.68 9.22 11.54
C GLU A 26 -4.10 10.61 12.05
N GLY A 27 -4.91 11.34 11.26
CA GLY A 27 -5.37 12.69 11.59
C GLY A 27 -4.32 13.81 11.47
N VAL A 28 -3.11 13.50 10.99
CA VAL A 28 -2.02 14.48 10.81
C VAL A 28 -1.78 14.77 9.34
N LYS A 29 -1.53 16.04 8.99
CA LYS A 29 -1.08 16.40 7.64
C LYS A 29 0.34 15.90 7.42
N VAL A 30 0.51 14.97 6.49
CA VAL A 30 1.82 14.41 6.15
C VAL A 30 2.38 15.04 4.87
N PRO A 31 3.70 15.26 4.81
CA PRO A 31 4.37 15.60 3.55
C PRO A 31 4.19 14.48 2.53
N LEU A 32 4.14 14.85 1.25
CA LEU A 32 4.04 13.88 0.16
C LEU A 32 5.18 12.85 0.18
N GLU A 33 6.39 13.29 0.50
CA GLU A 33 7.58 12.43 0.59
C GLU A 33 7.37 11.30 1.61
N THR A 34 6.80 11.61 2.79
CA THR A 34 6.47 10.63 3.82
C THR A 34 5.37 9.68 3.37
N LEU A 35 4.35 10.18 2.67
CA LEU A 35 3.28 9.36 2.13
C LEU A 35 3.82 8.33 1.11
N LEU A 36 4.65 8.79 0.17
CA LEU A 36 5.28 7.92 -0.83
C LEU A 36 6.21 6.88 -0.18
N GLU A 37 7.03 7.29 0.79
CA GLU A 37 7.95 6.40 1.51
C GLU A 37 7.19 5.28 2.24
N VAL A 38 6.11 5.62 2.94
CA VAL A 38 5.29 4.62 3.66
C VAL A 38 4.59 3.67 2.70
N MET A 39 4.09 4.18 1.57
CA MET A 39 3.48 3.33 0.52
C MET A 39 4.51 2.38 -0.11
N GLU A 40 5.74 2.84 -0.35
CA GLU A 40 6.83 2.00 -0.88
C GLU A 40 7.24 0.93 0.14
N ASP A 41 7.41 1.30 1.41
CA ASP A 41 7.70 0.35 2.48
C ASP A 41 6.59 -0.70 2.62
N ALA A 42 5.32 -0.28 2.51
CA ALA A 42 4.15 -1.17 2.47
C ALA A 42 4.22 -2.15 1.29
N GLU A 43 4.48 -1.65 0.08
CA GLU A 43 4.61 -2.45 -1.13
C GLU A 43 5.68 -3.54 -0.95
N VAL A 44 6.90 -3.14 -0.57
CA VAL A 44 8.05 -4.05 -0.44
C VAL A 44 7.74 -5.15 0.57
N ARG A 45 7.16 -4.81 1.72
CA ARG A 45 6.89 -5.77 2.79
C ARG A 45 5.72 -6.69 2.47
N CYS A 46 4.65 -6.17 1.87
CA CYS A 46 3.55 -6.99 1.37
C CYS A 46 4.03 -7.97 0.30
N CYS A 47 4.84 -7.49 -0.65
CA CYS A 47 5.49 -8.34 -1.65
C CYS A 47 6.38 -9.42 -1.00
N ALA A 48 7.15 -9.09 0.04
CA ALA A 48 7.98 -10.07 0.74
C ALA A 48 7.13 -11.20 1.37
N VAL A 49 5.96 -10.87 1.94
CA VAL A 49 5.02 -11.87 2.46
C VAL A 49 4.45 -12.74 1.34
N LEU A 50 4.00 -12.13 0.24
CA LEU A 50 3.37 -12.84 -0.90
C LEU A 50 4.36 -13.69 -1.71
N ASN A 51 5.64 -13.30 -1.76
CA ASN A 51 6.71 -14.08 -2.41
C ASN A 51 7.23 -15.23 -1.53
N CYS A 52 7.02 -15.17 -0.22
CA CYS A 52 7.52 -16.18 0.70
C CYS A 52 6.59 -17.41 0.71
N THR A 53 7.11 -18.56 0.30
CA THR A 53 6.34 -19.82 0.15
C THR A 53 5.66 -20.30 1.43
N LEU A 54 6.27 -20.04 2.61
CA LEU A 54 5.68 -20.35 3.90
C LEU A 54 4.60 -19.34 4.28
N CYS A 55 4.90 -18.06 4.08
CA CYS A 55 4.06 -16.97 4.52
C CYS A 55 2.81 -16.86 3.59
N SER A 56 2.91 -17.15 2.29
CA SER A 56 1.78 -17.10 1.33
C SER A 56 0.71 -18.18 1.53
N GLN A 57 1.02 -19.25 2.27
CA GLN A 57 0.06 -20.31 2.60
C GLN A 57 -0.56 -20.12 3.99
N ARG A 58 -0.01 -19.23 4.80
CA ARG A 58 -0.44 -19.01 6.18
C ARG A 58 -1.56 -17.98 6.23
N ARG A 59 -2.66 -18.35 6.88
CA ARG A 59 -3.79 -17.46 7.09
C ARG A 59 -3.39 -16.15 7.76
N PHE A 60 -2.63 -16.22 8.84
CA PHE A 60 -2.23 -15.01 9.57
C PHE A 60 -1.48 -14.03 8.67
N SER A 61 -0.54 -14.53 7.87
CA SER A 61 0.25 -13.72 6.94
C SER A 61 -0.61 -13.06 5.87
N LEU A 62 -1.52 -13.82 5.24
CA LEU A 62 -2.43 -13.26 4.23
C LEU A 62 -3.38 -12.22 4.85
N ALA A 63 -3.91 -12.49 6.05
CA ALA A 63 -4.71 -11.52 6.78
C ALA A 63 -3.92 -10.24 7.10
N SER A 64 -2.66 -10.35 7.51
CA SER A 64 -1.79 -9.18 7.72
C SER A 64 -1.64 -8.34 6.46
N VAL A 65 -1.39 -8.96 5.30
CA VAL A 65 -1.26 -8.24 4.02
C VAL A 65 -2.60 -7.61 3.62
N THR A 66 -3.73 -8.28 3.86
CA THR A 66 -5.06 -7.71 3.61
C THR A 66 -5.29 -6.46 4.46
N VAL A 67 -5.01 -6.53 5.76
CA VAL A 67 -5.19 -5.39 6.68
C VAL A 67 -4.25 -4.23 6.33
N VAL A 68 -2.97 -4.52 6.06
CA VAL A 68 -2.00 -3.51 5.60
C VAL A 68 -2.49 -2.86 4.31
N SER A 69 -2.92 -3.66 3.33
CA SER A 69 -3.43 -3.14 2.06
C SER A 69 -4.65 -2.24 2.25
N ALA A 70 -5.60 -2.65 3.09
CA ALA A 70 -6.78 -1.84 3.39
C ALA A 70 -6.42 -0.51 4.07
N ALA A 71 -5.54 -0.55 5.07
CA ALA A 71 -5.09 0.65 5.78
C ALA A 71 -4.34 1.63 4.87
N VAL A 72 -3.49 1.13 3.96
CA VAL A 72 -2.82 1.99 2.97
C VAL A 72 -3.85 2.65 2.06
N VAL A 73 -4.84 1.92 1.55
CA VAL A 73 -5.87 2.48 0.68
C VAL A 73 -6.66 3.57 1.39
N GLU A 74 -7.12 3.30 2.62
CA GLU A 74 -7.87 4.27 3.42
C GLU A 74 -7.05 5.51 3.75
N TRP A 75 -5.79 5.31 4.17
CA TRP A 75 -4.90 6.40 4.52
C TRP A 75 -4.54 7.27 3.32
N VAL A 76 -4.25 6.68 2.17
CA VAL A 76 -3.95 7.41 0.93
C VAL A 76 -5.19 8.14 0.43
N HIS A 77 -6.37 7.51 0.50
CA HIS A 77 -7.63 8.14 0.13
C HIS A 77 -7.88 9.38 1.00
N GLY A 78 -7.77 9.27 2.32
CA GLY A 78 -7.91 10.39 3.25
C GLY A 78 -6.87 11.49 3.01
N ALA A 79 -5.58 11.12 2.97
CA ALA A 79 -4.50 12.09 2.78
C ALA A 79 -4.62 12.84 1.44
N TRP A 80 -4.89 12.12 0.35
CA TRP A 80 -4.87 12.68 -1.01
C TRP A 80 -6.16 13.42 -1.37
N LEU A 81 -7.33 12.87 -1.05
CA LEU A 81 -8.62 13.45 -1.47
C LEU A 81 -9.18 14.47 -0.48
N GLU A 82 -8.84 14.37 0.81
CA GLU A 82 -9.29 15.35 1.81
C GLU A 82 -8.33 16.55 1.93
N GLY A 83 -7.32 16.65 1.04
CA GLY A 83 -6.39 17.77 0.99
C GLY A 83 -5.41 17.81 2.17
N GLY A 84 -5.09 16.63 2.73
CA GLY A 84 -4.16 16.47 3.84
C GLY A 84 -2.68 16.61 3.45
N ILE A 85 -2.37 16.57 2.15
CA ILE A 85 -1.00 16.55 1.65
C ILE A 85 -0.43 17.94 1.46
N ASN A 86 0.77 18.13 2.00
CA ASN A 86 1.60 19.26 1.63
C ASN A 86 2.39 18.90 0.36
N HIS A 87 2.06 19.54 -0.77
CA HIS A 87 2.69 19.32 -2.08
C HIS A 87 4.09 19.93 -2.22
N THR A 88 4.75 20.31 -1.12
CA THR A 88 6.15 20.73 -1.19
C THR A 88 7.02 19.52 -1.51
N VAL A 89 7.56 19.47 -2.73
CA VAL A 89 8.54 18.46 -3.17
C VAL A 89 9.88 19.16 -3.34
N SER A 90 10.92 18.65 -2.65
CA SER A 90 12.29 19.15 -2.81
C SER A 90 13.14 18.10 -3.52
N LEU A 91 13.81 18.48 -4.61
CA LEU A 91 14.77 17.65 -5.32
C LEU A 91 16.19 18.03 -4.88
N GLY A 92 16.58 17.56 -3.70
CA GLY A 92 17.82 17.99 -3.04
C GLY A 92 17.76 19.48 -2.70
N ASP A 93 18.69 20.27 -3.24
CA ASP A 93 18.74 21.72 -3.01
C ASP A 93 17.75 22.52 -3.89
N VAL A 94 17.06 21.86 -4.82
CA VAL A 94 16.12 22.51 -5.73
C VAL A 94 14.69 22.41 -5.17
N ARG A 95 14.12 23.56 -4.84
CA ARG A 95 12.68 23.69 -4.59
C ARG A 95 11.97 23.91 -5.92
N LEU A 96 11.10 22.98 -6.26
CA LEU A 96 10.20 23.15 -7.40
C LEU A 96 9.22 24.29 -7.11
N ASP A 97 8.79 24.98 -8.17
CA ASP A 97 7.63 25.85 -8.04
C ASP A 97 6.39 25.01 -7.73
N ARG A 98 5.32 25.68 -7.29
CA ARG A 98 4.12 24.99 -6.84
C ARG A 98 3.48 24.13 -7.94
N THR A 99 3.47 24.61 -9.18
CA THR A 99 2.82 23.92 -10.29
C THR A 99 3.60 22.64 -10.64
N ASP A 100 4.92 22.76 -10.73
CA ASP A 100 5.81 21.63 -10.99
C ASP A 100 5.80 20.62 -9.84
N ALA A 101 5.78 21.08 -8.59
CA ALA A 101 5.71 20.22 -7.41
C ALA A 101 4.38 19.45 -7.33
N GLU A 102 3.27 20.10 -7.66
CA GLU A 102 1.96 19.44 -7.73
C GLU A 102 1.88 18.44 -8.89
N MET A 103 2.42 18.77 -10.07
CA MET A 103 2.47 17.88 -11.23
C MET A 103 3.33 16.64 -10.96
N LEU A 104 4.55 16.84 -10.47
CA LEU A 104 5.46 15.76 -10.10
C LEU A 104 4.83 14.89 -9.00
N GLY A 105 4.23 15.53 -7.99
CA GLY A 105 3.58 14.82 -6.91
C GLY A 105 2.44 13.93 -7.38
N ARG A 106 1.62 14.41 -8.33
CA ARG A 106 0.58 13.60 -9.00
C ARG A 106 1.16 12.40 -9.74
N GLN A 107 2.26 12.58 -10.49
CA GLN A 107 2.90 11.48 -11.22
C GLN A 107 3.49 10.42 -10.29
N LEU A 108 4.19 10.84 -9.23
CA LEU A 108 4.75 9.93 -8.23
C LEU A 108 3.64 9.15 -7.52
N MET A 109 2.56 9.83 -7.13
CA MET A 109 1.40 9.17 -6.52
C MET A 109 0.75 8.16 -7.49
N SER A 110 0.55 8.55 -8.74
CA SER A 110 0.00 7.66 -9.78
C SER A 110 0.85 6.39 -9.98
N LEU A 111 2.18 6.55 -10.00
CA LEU A 111 3.12 5.44 -10.09
C LEU A 111 2.97 4.52 -8.87
N GLN A 112 2.93 5.10 -7.67
CA GLN A 112 2.89 4.31 -6.44
C GLN A 112 1.55 3.59 -6.23
N LEU A 113 0.44 4.23 -6.58
CA LEU A 113 -0.87 3.58 -6.67
C LEU A 113 -0.83 2.40 -7.66
N SER A 114 -0.16 2.57 -8.80
CA SER A 114 -0.05 1.51 -9.82
C SER A 114 0.76 0.31 -9.33
N HIS A 115 1.81 0.54 -8.54
CA HIS A 115 2.55 -0.54 -7.89
C HIS A 115 1.68 -1.25 -6.85
N PHE A 116 0.95 -0.50 -6.03
CA PHE A 116 0.11 -1.08 -5.00
C PHE A 116 -1.07 -1.90 -5.56
N VAL A 117 -1.65 -1.48 -6.71
CA VAL A 117 -2.63 -2.30 -7.45
C VAL A 117 -2.07 -3.69 -7.79
N LYS A 118 -0.79 -3.78 -8.18
CA LYS A 118 -0.15 -5.08 -8.48
C LYS A 118 -0.03 -5.94 -7.22
N VAL A 119 0.28 -5.35 -6.07
CA VAL A 119 0.31 -6.04 -4.78
C VAL A 119 -1.07 -6.64 -4.47
N MET A 120 -2.12 -5.83 -4.61
CA MET A 120 -3.49 -6.26 -4.35
C MET A 120 -3.96 -7.35 -5.31
N ALA A 121 -3.65 -7.23 -6.60
CA ALA A 121 -3.96 -8.27 -7.60
C ALA A 121 -3.26 -9.59 -7.27
N ARG A 122 -2.02 -9.52 -6.80
CA ARG A 122 -1.27 -10.70 -6.39
C ARG A 122 -1.83 -11.33 -5.11
N LEU A 123 -2.25 -10.50 -4.14
CA LEU A 123 -2.92 -10.97 -2.94
C LEU A 123 -4.24 -11.67 -3.28
N GLU A 124 -5.06 -11.08 -4.17
CA GLU A 124 -6.30 -11.71 -4.65
C GLU A 124 -6.03 -13.05 -5.34
N GLY A 125 -5.03 -13.13 -6.22
CA GLY A 125 -4.62 -14.38 -6.85
C GLY A 125 -4.19 -15.43 -5.82
N THR A 126 -3.41 -15.03 -4.82
CA THR A 126 -2.95 -15.92 -3.74
C THR A 126 -4.14 -16.44 -2.92
N LEU A 127 -5.06 -15.55 -2.53
CA LEU A 127 -6.28 -15.93 -1.80
C LEU A 127 -7.18 -16.85 -2.63
N SER A 128 -7.28 -16.64 -3.94
CA SER A 128 -8.10 -17.45 -4.85
C SER A 128 -7.59 -18.86 -5.05
N THR A 129 -6.29 -19.09 -4.88
CA THR A 129 -5.73 -20.45 -4.84
C THR A 129 -6.01 -21.18 -3.52
N SER A 130 -6.44 -20.47 -2.48
CA SER A 130 -6.69 -21.03 -1.15
C SER A 130 -8.19 -21.30 -0.94
N THR A 131 -8.60 -22.56 -1.02
CA THR A 131 -10.01 -23.01 -0.98
C THR A 131 -10.69 -22.96 0.40
N THR A 132 -10.15 -22.23 1.36
CA THR A 132 -10.74 -22.18 2.71
C THR A 132 -11.80 -21.08 2.81
N ALA A 133 -12.97 -21.39 3.39
CA ALA A 133 -14.09 -20.45 3.53
C ALA A 133 -13.70 -19.12 4.21
N HIS A 134 -12.66 -19.14 5.05
CA HIS A 134 -12.13 -17.94 5.69
C HIS A 134 -11.38 -16.99 4.76
N MET A 135 -10.85 -17.48 3.63
CA MET A 135 -10.18 -16.64 2.63
C MET A 135 -11.17 -15.87 1.78
N ALA A 136 -12.42 -16.35 1.65
CA ALA A 136 -13.48 -15.64 0.94
C ALA A 136 -13.72 -14.24 1.51
N ILE A 137 -13.73 -14.11 2.85
CA ILE A 137 -13.88 -12.82 3.52
C ILE A 137 -12.73 -11.87 3.14
N TYR A 138 -11.48 -12.37 3.11
CA TYR A 138 -10.34 -11.56 2.71
C TYR A 138 -10.38 -11.20 1.22
N GLN A 139 -10.88 -12.09 0.36
CA GLN A 139 -11.05 -11.79 -1.06
C GLN A 139 -12.03 -10.65 -1.29
N ASP A 140 -13.17 -10.65 -0.57
CA ASP A 140 -14.16 -9.59 -0.72
C ASP A 140 -13.62 -8.23 -0.27
N VAL A 141 -12.88 -8.20 0.84
CA VAL A 141 -12.18 -6.98 1.30
C VAL A 141 -11.15 -6.52 0.26
N VAL A 142 -10.32 -7.43 -0.26
CA VAL A 142 -9.30 -7.08 -1.26
C VAL A 142 -9.93 -6.56 -2.54
N ARG A 143 -11.03 -7.15 -3.00
CA ARG A 143 -11.75 -6.70 -4.20
C ARG A 143 -12.35 -5.31 -4.01
N ALA A 144 -13.01 -5.07 -2.87
CA ALA A 144 -13.57 -3.77 -2.53
C ALA A 144 -12.47 -2.69 -2.48
N LYS A 145 -11.38 -2.96 -1.76
CA LYS A 145 -10.24 -2.03 -1.63
C LYS A 145 -9.48 -1.83 -2.95
N MET A 146 -9.45 -2.83 -3.83
CA MET A 146 -8.85 -2.68 -5.14
C MET A 146 -9.66 -1.72 -6.02
N GLN A 147 -10.99 -1.75 -5.92
CA GLN A 147 -11.85 -0.79 -6.61
C GLN A 147 -11.62 0.63 -6.09
N GLU A 148 -11.60 0.82 -4.77
CA GLU A 148 -11.30 2.13 -4.15
C GLU A 148 -9.94 2.68 -4.62
N LEU A 149 -8.92 1.81 -4.70
CA LEU A 149 -7.59 2.19 -5.17
C LEU A 149 -7.57 2.57 -6.66
N GLN A 150 -8.32 1.85 -7.50
CA GLN A 150 -8.47 2.18 -8.92
C GLN A 150 -9.18 3.52 -9.11
N ASP A 151 -10.22 3.78 -8.32
CA ASP A 151 -10.96 5.05 -8.34
C ASP A 151 -10.05 6.20 -7.90
N CYS A 152 -9.27 6.00 -6.84
CA CYS A 152 -8.25 6.96 -6.39
C CYS A 152 -7.23 7.27 -7.52
N LYS A 153 -6.71 6.23 -8.18
CA LYS A 153 -5.79 6.38 -9.31
C LYS A 153 -6.41 7.19 -10.46
N GLN A 154 -7.67 6.93 -10.81
CA GLN A 154 -8.35 7.69 -11.85
C GLN A 154 -8.53 9.16 -11.48
N GLN A 155 -8.83 9.46 -10.21
CA GLN A 155 -8.94 10.83 -9.72
C GLN A 155 -7.60 11.56 -9.83
N VAL A 156 -6.49 10.94 -9.44
CA VAL A 156 -5.14 11.53 -9.60
C VAL A 156 -4.83 11.89 -11.06
N HIS A 157 -5.26 11.07 -12.03
CA HIS A 157 -5.08 11.36 -13.45
C HIS A 157 -5.99 12.48 -13.97
N LYS A 158 -7.27 12.52 -13.56
CA LYS A 158 -8.23 13.54 -14.00
C LYS A 158 -7.79 14.97 -13.65
N TYR A 159 -7.11 15.16 -12.52
CA TYR A 159 -6.54 16.46 -12.12
C TYR A 159 -5.21 16.80 -12.82
N SER A 160 -4.68 15.91 -13.67
CA SER A 160 -3.48 16.15 -14.47
C SER A 160 -3.80 16.69 -15.89
N GLU A 161 -5.06 16.63 -16.31
CA GLU A 161 -5.52 17.08 -17.64
C GLU A 161 -6.26 18.43 -17.61
N LEU A 162 -6.38 19.07 -16.44
CA LEU A 162 -6.93 20.41 -16.32
C LEU A 162 -5.82 21.45 -16.60
N PRO A 163 -6.00 22.34 -17.59
CA PRO A 163 -5.02 23.34 -17.99
C PRO A 163 -4.81 24.44 -16.95
#